data_AF-A0A9P8V193-F1
#
_entry.id   AF-A0A9P8V193-F1
#
_cell.length_a   1.000
_cell.length_b   1.000
_cell.length_c   1.000
_cell.angle_alpha   90.00
_cell.angle_beta   90.00
_cell.angle_gamma   90.00
#
_symmetry.space_group_name_H-M   'P 1'
#
loop_
_entity.id
_entity.type
_entity.pdbx_description
1 polymer ?
#
loop_
_entity_poly.entity_id
_entity_poly.type
_entity_poly.pdbx_seq_one_letter_code
_entity_poly.pdbx_strand_id
1 'polypeptide(L)'
;MAPTYDIDAVKASTQENARGVVAFSQRQLDRVVSPSKRQDVYSGASDFAHERPLLFAFVLFQALFSFLPIVTFSIFALSVVAFALGAALIFALFWIGVALLILVPTIFLTSSIGVLVWLWAAGTFVVARKLWSLAPTDQQQQVQHQLQHHHHAHGTNGEKKTSVTIKAEQ
;
A
#
# COMPACT_ATOMS: atom_id res chain seq x y z
N MET A 1 -5.28 25.69 22.87
CA MET A 1 -4.81 26.42 21.68
C MET A 1 -5.61 25.89 20.50
N ALA A 2 -6.65 26.62 20.08
CA ALA A 2 -7.55 26.15 19.02
C ALA A 2 -6.89 26.39 17.65
N PRO A 3 -6.93 25.42 16.72
CA PRO A 3 -6.37 25.61 15.38
C PRO A 3 -7.19 26.68 14.66
N THR A 4 -6.54 27.80 14.35
CA THR A 4 -7.11 28.84 13.49
C THR A 4 -7.21 28.27 12.09
N TYR A 5 -8.43 27.95 11.65
CA TYR A 5 -8.71 27.56 10.28
C TYR A 5 -8.40 28.75 9.37
N ASP A 6 -7.32 28.64 8.60
CA ASP A 6 -6.89 29.66 7.64
C ASP A 6 -7.79 29.56 6.39
N ILE A 7 -8.89 30.29 6.45
CA ILE A 7 -9.87 30.39 5.37
C ILE A 7 -9.26 31.01 4.12
N ASP A 8 -8.19 31.80 4.27
CA ASP A 8 -7.54 32.52 3.18
C ASP A 8 -6.63 31.59 2.38
N ALA A 9 -5.96 30.64 3.04
CA ALA A 9 -5.23 29.56 2.38
C ALA A 9 -6.16 28.63 1.56
N VAL A 10 -7.35 28.32 2.08
CA VAL A 10 -8.36 27.52 1.36
C VAL A 10 -8.91 28.28 0.14
N LYS A 11 -9.14 29.59 0.26
CA LYS A 11 -9.56 30.42 -0.87
C LYS A 11 -8.46 30.53 -1.94
N ALA A 12 -7.21 30.73 -1.52
CA ALA A 12 -6.07 30.84 -2.43
C ALA A 12 -5.87 29.55 -3.25
N SER A 13 -5.89 28.39 -2.60
CA SER A 13 -5.78 27.09 -3.28
C SER A 13 -6.96 26.80 -4.22
N THR A 14 -8.18 27.18 -3.84
CA THR A 14 -9.37 27.05 -4.70
C THR A 14 -9.29 27.95 -5.93
N GLN A 15 -8.78 29.18 -5.76
CA GLN A 15 -8.61 30.15 -6.85
C GLN A 15 -7.52 29.72 -7.85
N GLU A 16 -6.43 29.14 -7.38
CA GLU A 16 -5.36 28.60 -8.23
C GLU A 16 -5.84 27.41 -9.07
N ASN A 17 -6.54 26.45 -8.43
CA ASN A 17 -7.15 25.32 -9.11
C ASN A 17 -8.22 25.76 -10.13
N ALA A 18 -9.03 26.75 -9.79
CA ALA A 18 -10.03 27.31 -10.70
C ALA A 18 -9.37 27.93 -11.95
N ARG A 19 -8.26 28.66 -11.79
CA ARG A 19 -7.50 29.19 -12.93
C ARG A 19 -6.92 28.10 -13.81
N GLY A 20 -6.42 27.01 -13.22
CA GLY A 20 -5.92 25.85 -13.95
C GLY A 20 -6.99 25.14 -14.79
N VAL A 21 -8.16 24.89 -14.20
CA VAL A 21 -9.30 24.25 -14.87
C VAL A 21 -9.90 25.14 -15.96
N VAL A 22 -9.99 26.45 -15.73
CA VAL A 22 -10.45 27.42 -16.74
C VAL A 22 -9.47 27.47 -17.91
N ALA A 23 -8.16 27.55 -17.66
CA ALA A 23 -7.15 27.58 -18.71
C ALA A 23 -7.03 26.25 -19.48
N PHE A 24 -7.32 25.11 -18.84
CA PHE A 24 -7.39 23.82 -19.51
C PHE A 24 -8.64 23.71 -20.39
N SER A 25 -9.80 24.13 -19.87
CA SER A 25 -11.06 24.18 -20.61
C SER A 25 -10.96 25.11 -21.81
N GLN A 26 -10.35 26.29 -21.65
CA GLN A 26 -10.08 27.23 -22.73
C GLN A 26 -9.20 26.59 -23.82
N ARG A 27 -8.13 25.87 -23.45
CA ARG A 27 -7.26 25.17 -24.41
C ARG A 27 -7.94 24.03 -25.13
N GLN A 28 -8.84 23.30 -24.47
CA GLN A 28 -9.64 22.26 -25.13
C GLN A 28 -10.68 22.86 -26.07
N LEU A 29 -11.33 23.96 -25.68
CA LEU A 29 -12.30 24.68 -26.52
C LEU A 29 -11.63 25.32 -27.74
N ASP A 30 -10.46 25.95 -27.58
CA ASP A 30 -9.68 26.53 -28.69
C ASP A 30 -9.26 25.47 -29.72
N ARG A 31 -9.02 24.24 -29.25
CA ARG A 31 -8.62 23.11 -30.09
C ARG A 31 -9.78 22.49 -30.86
N VAL A 32 -11.02 22.61 -30.36
CA VAL A 32 -12.22 22.08 -31.02
C VAL A 32 -12.91 23.14 -31.89
N VAL A 33 -12.79 24.42 -31.52
CA VAL A 33 -13.40 25.56 -32.23
C VAL A 33 -12.36 26.64 -32.43
N SER A 34 -11.57 26.52 -33.51
CA SER A 34 -10.67 27.59 -33.94
C SER A 34 -11.48 28.89 -34.18
N PRO A 35 -11.09 30.05 -33.61
CA PRO A 35 -11.86 31.29 -33.64
C PRO A 35 -12.19 31.78 -35.06
N SER A 36 -11.38 31.43 -36.05
CA SER A 36 -11.60 31.70 -37.48
C SER A 36 -12.86 31.04 -38.04
N LYS A 37 -13.26 29.86 -37.53
CA LYS A 37 -14.47 29.17 -37.99
C LYS A 37 -15.76 29.86 -37.55
N ARG A 38 -15.72 30.72 -36.54
CA ARG A 38 -16.93 31.45 -36.12
C ARG A 38 -17.40 32.37 -37.24
N GLN A 39 -16.50 33.13 -37.85
CA GLN A 39 -16.86 34.04 -38.95
C GLN A 39 -17.38 33.30 -40.18
N ASP A 40 -16.76 32.19 -40.57
CA ASP A 40 -17.20 31.38 -41.73
C ASP A 40 -18.56 30.71 -41.51
N VAL A 41 -18.87 30.30 -40.28
CA VAL A 41 -20.18 29.71 -39.95
C VAL A 41 -21.25 30.81 -39.90
N TYR A 42 -20.91 32.02 -39.44
CA TYR A 42 -21.84 33.16 -39.44
C TYR A 42 -22.09 33.70 -40.85
N SER A 43 -21.05 33.86 -41.68
CA SER A 43 -21.20 34.30 -43.08
C SER A 43 -21.92 33.26 -43.92
N GLY A 44 -21.60 31.97 -43.74
CA GLY A 44 -22.32 30.87 -44.37
C GLY A 44 -23.79 30.85 -43.95
N ALA A 45 -24.09 30.98 -42.66
CA ALA A 45 -25.48 31.01 -42.17
C ALA A 45 -26.25 32.23 -42.70
N SER A 46 -25.62 33.40 -42.83
CA SER A 46 -26.27 34.57 -43.42
C SER A 46 -26.51 34.42 -44.91
N ASP A 47 -25.55 33.87 -45.66
CA ASP A 47 -25.71 33.60 -47.10
C ASP A 47 -26.79 32.54 -47.34
N PHE A 48 -26.85 31.47 -46.54
CA PHE A 48 -27.92 30.47 -46.61
C PHE A 48 -29.29 31.03 -46.23
N ALA A 49 -29.36 31.98 -45.29
CA ALA A 49 -30.62 32.66 -44.93
C ALA A 49 -31.14 33.52 -46.10
N HIS A 50 -30.25 34.10 -46.90
CA HIS A 50 -30.60 34.87 -48.09
C HIS A 50 -30.94 33.99 -49.30
N GLU A 51 -30.23 32.88 -49.51
CA GLU A 51 -30.46 31.98 -50.66
C GLU A 51 -31.65 31.02 -50.47
N ARG A 52 -31.86 30.47 -49.26
CA ARG A 52 -32.90 29.47 -48.97
C ARG A 52 -33.52 29.63 -47.57
N PRO A 53 -34.32 30.69 -47.34
CA PRO A 53 -34.87 31.04 -46.02
C PRO A 53 -35.73 29.93 -45.38
N LEU A 54 -36.45 29.14 -46.17
CA LEU A 54 -37.29 28.04 -45.66
C LEU A 54 -36.47 26.87 -45.07
N LEU A 55 -35.33 26.53 -45.68
CA LEU A 55 -34.47 25.45 -45.18
C LEU A 55 -33.72 25.89 -43.92
N PHE A 56 -33.29 27.15 -43.87
CA PHE A 56 -32.70 27.74 -42.67
C PHE A 56 -33.69 27.72 -41.49
N ALA A 57 -34.93 28.18 -41.70
CA ALA A 57 -35.96 28.15 -40.66
C ALA A 57 -36.26 26.70 -40.20
N PHE A 58 -36.35 25.74 -41.13
CA PHE A 58 -36.54 24.33 -40.79
C PHE A 58 -35.41 23.78 -39.91
N VAL A 59 -34.15 23.98 -40.30
CA VAL A 59 -32.99 23.56 -39.51
C VAL A 59 -32.92 24.29 -38.16
N LEU A 60 -33.28 25.57 -38.12
CA LEU A 60 -33.31 26.35 -36.89
C LEU A 60 -34.38 25.82 -35.93
N PHE A 61 -35.60 25.57 -36.40
CA PHE A 61 -36.67 24.97 -35.58
C PHE A 61 -36.30 23.55 -35.13
N GLN A 62 -35.72 22.74 -36.02
CA GLN A 62 -35.22 21.41 -35.69
C GLN A 62 -34.14 21.48 -34.60
N ALA A 63 -33.21 22.43 -34.72
CA ALA A 63 -32.17 22.68 -33.73
C ALA A 63 -32.76 23.14 -32.41
N LEU A 64 -33.71 24.09 -32.40
CA LEU A 64 -34.38 24.52 -31.17
C LEU A 64 -35.15 23.37 -30.50
N PHE A 65 -35.92 22.60 -31.27
CA PHE A 65 -36.69 21.46 -30.76
C PHE A 65 -35.79 20.31 -30.28
N SER A 66 -34.63 20.10 -30.90
CA SER A 66 -33.64 19.11 -30.48
C SER A 66 -32.73 19.62 -29.35
N PHE A 67 -32.56 20.92 -29.21
CA PHE A 67 -31.75 21.52 -28.14
C PHE A 67 -32.38 21.31 -26.77
N LEU A 68 -33.70 21.46 -26.65
CA LEU A 68 -34.43 21.23 -25.39
C LEU A 68 -34.19 19.82 -24.79
N PRO A 69 -34.36 18.71 -25.53
CA PRO A 69 -34.06 17.39 -25.00
C PRO A 69 -32.57 17.17 -24.73
N ILE A 70 -31.66 17.75 -25.53
CA ILE A 70 -30.21 17.65 -25.28
C ILE A 70 -29.80 18.31 -23.97
N VAL A 71 -30.30 19.52 -23.71
CA VAL A 71 -30.01 20.25 -22.45
C VAL A 71 -30.59 19.52 -21.27
N THR A 72 -31.84 19.05 -21.38
CA THR A 72 -32.51 18.29 -20.32
C THR A 72 -31.75 17.01 -19.99
N PHE A 73 -31.36 16.24 -21.01
CA PHE A 73 -30.55 15.04 -20.84
C PHE A 73 -29.19 15.34 -20.21
N SER A 74 -28.55 16.43 -20.62
CA SER A 74 -27.26 16.84 -20.07
C SER A 74 -27.37 17.18 -18.59
N ILE A 75 -28.35 18.00 -18.20
CA ILE A 75 -28.62 18.35 -16.79
C ILE A 75 -28.94 17.09 -15.99
N PHE A 76 -29.77 16.20 -16.52
CA PHE A 76 -30.09 14.92 -15.89
C PHE A 76 -28.84 14.07 -15.70
N ALA A 77 -28.03 13.89 -16.73
CA ALA A 77 -26.79 13.12 -16.66
C ALA A 77 -25.81 13.70 -15.64
N LEU A 78 -25.60 15.01 -15.62
CA LEU A 78 -24.77 15.69 -14.62
C LEU A 78 -25.32 15.47 -13.21
N SER A 79 -26.63 15.56 -13.04
CA SER A 79 -27.28 15.36 -11.73
C SER A 79 -27.12 13.93 -11.24
N VAL A 80 -27.30 12.94 -12.12
CA VAL A 80 -27.10 11.52 -11.80
C VAL A 80 -25.64 11.23 -11.47
N VAL A 81 -24.68 11.78 -12.22
CA VAL A 81 -23.25 11.61 -11.93
C VAL A 81 -22.90 12.22 -10.57
N ALA A 82 -23.33 13.46 -10.29
CA ALA A 82 -23.09 14.11 -9.02
C ALA A 82 -23.72 13.33 -7.85
N PHE A 83 -24.96 12.87 -8.03
CA PHE A 83 -25.67 12.06 -7.04
C PHE A 83 -24.98 10.70 -6.81
N ALA A 84 -24.57 10.02 -7.88
CA ALA A 84 -23.86 8.75 -7.81
C ALA A 84 -22.51 8.88 -7.11
N LEU A 85 -21.75 9.94 -7.40
CA LEU A 85 -20.50 10.23 -6.68
C LEU A 85 -20.75 10.48 -5.20
N GLY A 86 -21.75 11.29 -4.85
CA GLY A 86 -22.11 11.53 -3.45
C GLY A 86 -22.54 10.25 -2.73
N ALA A 87 -23.42 9.46 -3.35
CA ALA A 87 -23.87 8.19 -2.80
C ALA A 87 -22.72 7.18 -2.66
N ALA A 88 -21.86 7.06 -3.68
CA ALA A 88 -20.70 6.18 -3.65
C ALA A 88 -19.72 6.56 -2.54
N LEU A 89 -19.47 7.86 -2.33
CA LEU A 89 -18.63 8.33 -1.23
C LEU A 89 -19.20 7.98 0.13
N ILE A 90 -20.49 8.28 0.36
CA ILE A 90 -21.16 7.96 1.63
C ILE A 90 -21.16 6.44 1.87
N PHE A 91 -21.48 5.67 0.83
CA PHE A 91 -21.49 4.21 0.88
C PHE A 91 -20.11 3.64 1.19
N ALA A 92 -19.07 4.13 0.51
CA ALA A 92 -17.69 3.72 0.77
C ALA A 92 -17.25 4.09 2.19
N LEU A 93 -17.51 5.32 2.65
CA LEU A 93 -17.17 5.76 4.00
C LEU A 93 -17.88 4.90 5.06
N PHE A 94 -19.15 4.57 4.82
CA PHE A 94 -19.92 3.69 5.68
C PHE A 94 -19.27 2.30 5.77
N TRP A 95 -18.99 1.67 4.62
CA TRP A 95 -18.35 0.34 4.59
C TRP A 95 -16.93 0.33 5.15
N ILE A 96 -16.16 1.39 4.92
CA ILE A 96 -14.84 1.57 5.54
C ILE A 96 -14.99 1.65 7.05
N GLY A 97 -15.97 2.41 7.57
CA GLY A 97 -16.27 2.48 9.00
C GLY A 97 -16.64 1.12 9.60
N VAL A 98 -17.52 0.38 8.92
CA VAL A 98 -17.89 -1.00 9.32
C VAL A 98 -16.67 -1.92 9.31
N ALA A 99 -15.85 -1.87 8.26
CA ALA A 99 -14.63 -2.66 8.17
C ALA A 99 -13.66 -2.30 9.30
N LEU A 100 -13.52 -1.02 9.65
CA LEU A 100 -12.67 -0.57 10.75
C LEU A 100 -13.17 -1.08 12.11
N LEU A 101 -14.50 -1.06 12.32
CA LEU A 101 -15.13 -1.57 13.53
C LEU A 101 -14.88 -3.07 13.73
N ILE A 102 -14.74 -3.84 12.65
CA ILE A 102 -14.38 -5.27 12.69
C ILE A 102 -12.86 -5.47 12.77
N LEU A 103 -12.09 -4.60 12.11
CA LEU A 103 -10.63 -4.70 12.06
C LEU A 103 -10.00 -4.42 13.41
N VAL A 104 -10.48 -3.41 14.15
CA VAL A 104 -9.97 -3.07 15.49
C VAL A 104 -9.99 -4.30 16.42
N PRO A 105 -11.14 -4.97 16.69
CA PRO A 105 -11.16 -6.14 17.56
C PRO A 105 -10.34 -7.31 16.99
N THR A 106 -10.27 -7.44 15.67
CA THR A 106 -9.43 -8.46 15.02
C THR A 106 -7.94 -8.22 15.32
N ILE A 107 -7.46 -6.97 15.20
CA ILE A 107 -6.08 -6.59 15.51
C ILE A 107 -5.78 -6.80 17.00
N PHE A 108 -6.72 -6.42 17.88
CA PHE A 108 -6.57 -6.69 19.31
C PHE A 108 -6.48 -8.19 19.62
N LEU A 109 -7.32 -9.00 18.96
CA LEU A 109 -7.32 -10.45 19.16
C LEU A 109 -6.03 -11.08 18.65
N THR A 110 -5.58 -10.75 17.43
CA THR A 110 -4.32 -11.27 16.88
C THR A 110 -3.11 -10.81 17.70
N SER A 111 -3.10 -9.54 18.16
CA SER A 111 -2.06 -9.04 19.06
C SER A 111 -2.04 -9.80 20.38
N SER A 112 -3.22 -10.08 20.96
CA SER A 112 -3.34 -10.85 22.21
C SER A 112 -2.80 -12.27 22.04
N ILE A 113 -3.14 -12.94 20.93
CA ILE A 113 -2.61 -14.27 20.59
C ILE A 113 -1.09 -14.20 20.41
N GLY A 114 -0.58 -13.18 19.71
CA GLY A 114 0.85 -12.97 19.52
C GLY A 114 1.61 -12.83 20.85
N VAL A 115 1.07 -12.03 21.78
CA VAL A 115 1.64 -11.88 23.13
C VAL A 115 1.59 -13.19 23.92
N LEU A 116 0.49 -13.95 23.83
CA LEU A 116 0.40 -15.27 24.48
C LEU A 116 1.47 -16.23 23.96
N VAL A 117 1.62 -16.33 22.63
CA VAL A 117 2.63 -17.18 21.99
C VAL A 117 4.04 -16.70 22.37
N TRP A 118 4.29 -15.40 22.40
CA TRP A 118 5.57 -14.84 22.84
C TRP A 118 5.87 -15.16 24.30
N LEU A 119 4.91 -14.98 25.20
CA LEU A 119 5.08 -15.30 26.61
C LEU A 119 5.33 -16.80 26.81
N TRP A 120 4.65 -17.64 26.04
CA TRP A 120 4.86 -19.09 26.06
C TRP A 120 6.25 -19.47 25.54
N ALA A 121 6.68 -18.87 24.42
CA ALA A 121 8.01 -19.10 23.85
C ALA A 121 9.12 -18.58 24.77
N ALA A 122 8.97 -17.38 25.35
CA ALA A 122 9.86 -16.82 26.35
C ALA A 122 9.92 -17.70 27.61
N GLY A 123 8.77 -18.20 28.06
CA GLY A 123 8.67 -19.16 29.16
C GLY A 123 9.46 -20.43 28.89
N THR A 124 9.22 -21.09 27.75
CA THR A 124 9.95 -22.28 27.34
C THR A 124 11.45 -22.01 27.19
N PHE A 125 11.84 -20.87 26.62
CA PHE A 125 13.24 -20.49 26.48
C PHE A 125 13.95 -20.28 27.83
N VAL A 126 13.29 -19.60 28.78
CA VAL A 126 13.84 -19.39 30.12
C VAL A 126 13.93 -20.71 30.89
N VAL A 127 12.92 -21.58 30.79
CA VAL A 127 12.92 -22.92 31.41
C VAL A 127 14.02 -23.78 30.81
N ALA A 128 14.16 -23.83 29.49
CA ALA A 128 15.23 -24.53 28.81
C ALA A 128 16.60 -24.00 29.27
N ARG A 129 16.78 -22.68 29.31
CA ARG A 129 18.03 -22.06 29.77
C ARG A 129 18.35 -22.40 31.24
N LYS A 130 17.35 -22.41 32.12
CA LYS A 130 17.50 -22.81 33.52
C LYS A 130 17.85 -24.30 33.65
N LEU A 131 17.24 -25.15 32.83
CA LEU A 131 17.60 -26.56 32.71
C LEU A 131 19.04 -26.73 32.23
N TRP A 132 19.52 -25.96 31.25
CA TRP A 132 20.92 -25.99 30.82
C TRP A 132 21.90 -25.55 31.93
N SER A 133 21.50 -24.65 32.83
CA SER A 133 22.33 -24.27 33.98
C SER A 133 22.30 -25.27 35.16
N LEU A 134 21.28 -26.14 35.20
CA LEU A 134 21.13 -27.20 36.19
C LEU A 134 21.57 -28.57 35.64
N ALA A 135 21.67 -28.69 34.32
CA ALA A 135 22.29 -29.81 33.66
C ALA A 135 23.77 -29.81 34.08
N PRO A 136 24.23 -30.85 34.77
CA PRO A 136 25.63 -30.98 35.12
C PRO A 136 26.47 -30.89 33.84
N THR A 137 27.51 -30.07 33.85
CA THR A 137 28.54 -29.98 32.80
C THR A 137 29.40 -31.25 32.74
N ASP A 138 28.82 -32.44 32.96
CA ASP A 138 29.54 -33.71 33.10
C ASP A 138 30.07 -34.23 31.76
N GLN A 139 29.52 -33.76 30.64
CA GLN A 139 29.97 -34.17 29.30
C GLN A 139 31.25 -33.46 28.84
N GLN A 140 31.58 -32.28 29.40
CA GLN A 140 32.75 -31.52 28.94
C GLN A 140 34.04 -31.91 29.68
N GLN A 141 33.96 -32.42 30.92
CA GLN A 141 35.12 -32.94 31.65
C GLN A 141 35.62 -34.30 31.11
N GLN A 142 34.73 -35.17 30.63
CA GLN A 142 35.12 -36.51 30.16
C GLN A 142 35.90 -36.48 28.82
N VAL A 143 35.54 -35.58 27.89
CA VAL A 143 36.26 -35.45 26.61
C VAL A 143 37.66 -34.87 26.82
N GLN A 144 37.84 -33.96 27.77
CA GLN A 144 39.14 -33.36 28.06
C GLN A 144 40.08 -34.30 28.83
N HIS A 145 39.55 -35.13 29.74
CA HIS A 145 40.34 -36.18 30.40
C HIS A 145 40.82 -37.27 29.42
N GLN A 146 40.02 -37.66 28.42
CA GLN A 146 40.45 -38.64 27.41
C GLN A 146 41.52 -38.08 26.46
N LEU A 147 41.43 -36.81 26.06
CA LEU A 147 42.43 -36.18 25.19
C LEU A 147 43.78 -35.99 25.88
N GLN A 148 43.80 -35.76 27.19
CA GLN A 148 45.04 -35.63 27.96
C GLN A 148 45.72 -36.97 28.24
N HIS A 149 44.93 -38.06 28.40
CA HIS A 149 45.48 -39.41 28.49
C HIS A 149 46.05 -39.94 27.17
N HIS A 150 45.54 -39.50 26.01
CA HIS A 150 46.02 -39.99 24.72
C HIS A 150 47.33 -39.35 24.25
N HIS A 151 47.69 -38.15 24.73
CA HIS A 151 48.97 -37.50 24.41
C HIS A 151 50.18 -38.05 25.19
N HIS A 152 49.97 -38.81 26.28
CA HIS A 152 51.07 -39.41 27.05
C HIS A 152 51.44 -40.85 26.63
N ALA A 153 50.69 -41.47 25.72
CA ALA A 153 50.85 -42.90 25.38
C ALA A 153 51.74 -43.17 24.15
N HIS A 154 52.47 -42.18 23.63
CA HIS A 154 53.34 -42.36 22.45
C HIS A 154 54.81 -42.02 22.70
N GLY A 155 55.36 -42.52 23.80
CA GLY A 155 56.79 -42.48 24.06
C GLY A 155 57.18 -43.53 25.08
N THR A 156 57.64 -44.69 24.60
CA THR A 156 58.56 -45.65 25.28
C THR A 156 58.47 -47.01 24.57
N ASN A 157 58.95 -47.08 23.34
CA ASN A 157 59.32 -48.34 22.72
C ASN A 157 60.85 -48.41 22.68
N GLY A 158 61.44 -49.22 23.56
CA GLY A 158 62.87 -49.51 23.54
C GLY A 158 63.46 -49.85 24.90
N GLU A 159 63.17 -51.04 25.43
CA GLU A 159 64.15 -51.85 26.19
C GLU A 159 63.50 -53.17 26.65
N LYS A 160 63.55 -54.19 25.80
CA LYS A 160 63.51 -55.59 26.23
C LYS A 160 64.80 -56.25 25.80
N LYS A 161 65.79 -56.31 26.70
CA LYS A 161 66.89 -57.27 26.57
C LYS A 161 67.60 -57.54 27.90
N THR A 162 67.66 -58.83 28.21
CA THR A 162 68.74 -59.50 28.97
C THR A 162 68.67 -59.43 30.50
N SER A 163 68.20 -60.52 31.11
CA SER A 163 68.71 -61.05 32.39
C SER A 163 68.27 -62.51 32.50
N VAL A 164 69.01 -63.40 31.81
CA VAL A 164 68.95 -64.84 32.05
C VAL A 164 69.79 -65.12 33.29
N THR A 165 69.10 -65.54 34.34
CA THR A 165 69.65 -65.98 35.63
C THR A 165 70.52 -67.22 35.46
N ILE A 166 71.83 -67.07 35.66
CA ILE A 166 72.72 -68.18 36.02
C ILE A 166 72.76 -68.22 37.55
N LYS A 167 72.20 -69.29 38.13
CA LYS A 167 72.38 -69.63 39.54
C LYS A 167 73.23 -70.89 39.62
N ALA A 168 74.49 -70.70 39.97
CA ALA A 168 75.40 -71.72 40.51
C ALA A 168 75.31 -71.72 42.05
N GLU A 169 75.98 -72.69 42.68
CA GLU A 169 76.07 -73.07 44.12
C GLU A 169 75.31 -74.39 44.38
N GLN A 170 75.95 -75.56 44.60
CA GLN A 170 77.17 -75.91 45.35
C GLN A 170 77.19 -75.31 46.76
#